data_AF-A0A7X3QCT6-F1
#
_entry.id   AF-A0A7X3QCT6-F1
#
_cell.length_a   1.000
_cell.length_b   1.000
_cell.length_c   1.000
_cell.angle_alpha   90.00
_cell.angle_beta   90.00
_cell.angle_gamma   90.00
#
_symmetry.space_group_name_H-M   'P 1'
#
loop_
_entity.id
_entity.type
_entity.pdbx_description
1 polymer ?
#
loop_
_entity_poly.entity_id
_entity_poly.type
_entity_poly.pdbx_seq_one_letter_code
_entity_poly.pdbx_strand_id
1 'polypeptide(L)'
;MCNSGAWDLNAESWIGADEPDTRVINMNRLGRVLTEDADPPVRMLFVYNANPAVTLPDQNRVLRGLAREDLFTVVSDQVLTDTARWADVVLPATTFLEHYDIARSYGAVNLQLVQPVIEPVGDSRPNVELFAALARRLGVAADAAFDTDPEAVMHVTGAMPAALRDSLLQDGTAATPVPARPVQFGDVFPRTPGGRVDLFPAALDESAPDGLYTYRAEDDGAGPLILLSPASGKTINSTLGELRPRSAALQIHPRDAAARDLETGDVARVFNTLGEIQCPVALNADMKPGTVGLPKGLWRRSTLNGSTANALVPDAATDIGGGACFNDARVEVTRVVTAAFGDSNIAIWTTPTATGKPH
;
A
#
# COMPACT_ATOMS: atom_id res chain seq x y z
N MET A 1 1.60 -5.30 -17.82
CA MET A 1 2.31 -4.31 -18.65
C MET A 1 1.83 -2.93 -18.24
N CYS A 2 2.73 -2.03 -17.87
CA CYS A 2 2.38 -0.64 -17.59
C CYS A 2 2.29 0.12 -18.92
N ASN A 3 1.19 0.81 -19.16
CA ASN A 3 0.96 1.66 -20.33
C ASN A 3 0.79 3.13 -19.96
N SER A 4 1.21 3.53 -18.75
CA SER A 4 1.09 4.90 -18.26
C SER A 4 1.81 5.93 -19.16
N GLY A 5 2.94 5.53 -19.76
CA GLY A 5 3.71 6.36 -20.69
C GLY A 5 3.20 6.36 -22.14
N ALA A 6 2.03 5.78 -22.43
CA ALA A 6 1.49 5.72 -23.78
C ALA A 6 0.88 7.05 -24.26
N TRP A 7 0.50 7.94 -23.35
CA TRP A 7 -0.28 9.14 -23.65
C TRP A 7 0.52 10.43 -23.72
N ASP A 8 1.83 10.37 -23.46
CA ASP A 8 2.75 11.52 -23.37
C ASP A 8 2.19 12.69 -22.54
N LEU A 9 1.44 12.35 -21.49
CA LEU A 9 0.80 13.31 -20.59
C LEU A 9 1.83 13.74 -19.53
N ASN A 10 2.44 14.92 -19.74
CA ASN A 10 3.41 15.51 -18.82
C ASN A 10 2.72 16.44 -17.81
N ALA A 11 2.86 16.16 -16.51
CA ALA A 11 2.29 16.99 -15.46
C ALA A 11 2.83 18.45 -15.46
N GLU A 12 4.08 18.65 -15.88
CA GLU A 12 4.68 19.98 -16.01
C GLU A 12 3.90 20.89 -16.97
N SER A 13 3.21 20.30 -17.96
CA SER A 13 2.46 21.06 -18.96
C SER A 13 1.21 21.77 -18.43
N TRP A 14 0.69 21.35 -17.27
CA TRP A 14 -0.52 21.93 -16.68
C TRP A 14 -0.36 22.38 -15.22
N ILE A 15 0.70 21.98 -14.51
CA ILE A 15 0.98 22.50 -13.15
C ILE A 15 1.55 23.91 -13.22
N GLY A 16 2.42 24.20 -14.19
CA GLY A 16 2.93 25.56 -14.46
C GLY A 16 3.75 26.19 -13.33
N ALA A 17 4.13 25.42 -12.32
CA ALA A 17 4.93 25.83 -11.17
C ALA A 17 6.11 24.88 -10.99
N ASP A 18 7.27 25.42 -10.62
CA ASP A 18 8.46 24.62 -10.34
C ASP A 18 8.23 23.75 -9.10
N GLU A 19 8.69 22.50 -9.15
CA GLU A 19 8.66 21.62 -7.99
C GLU A 19 9.60 22.19 -6.90
N PRO A 20 9.09 22.45 -5.68
CA PRO A 20 9.93 23.02 -4.63
C PRO A 20 10.97 22.00 -4.17
N ASP A 21 12.18 22.47 -3.90
CA ASP A 21 13.24 21.65 -3.30
C ASP A 21 12.85 21.26 -1.87
N THR A 22 12.29 20.07 -1.74
CA THR A 22 11.84 19.49 -0.49
C THR A 22 12.43 18.11 -0.32
N ARG A 23 12.70 17.72 0.93
CA ARG A 23 13.18 16.38 1.20
C ARG A 23 12.14 15.34 0.78
N VAL A 24 12.59 14.30 0.10
CA VAL A 24 11.75 13.17 -0.30
C VAL A 24 11.94 12.03 0.70
N ILE A 25 10.83 11.56 1.25
CA ILE A 25 10.82 10.46 2.21
C ILE A 25 10.15 9.25 1.56
N ASN A 26 10.86 8.12 1.53
CA ASN A 26 10.27 6.86 1.08
C ASN A 26 9.20 6.40 2.07
N MET A 27 7.94 6.29 1.63
CA MET A 27 6.84 5.89 2.49
C MET A 27 7.01 4.51 3.14
N ASN A 28 7.74 3.58 2.52
CA ASN A 28 8.03 2.27 3.10
C ASN A 28 8.89 2.38 4.37
N ARG A 29 9.52 3.55 4.60
CA ARG A 29 10.31 3.87 5.80
C ARG A 29 9.57 4.78 6.78
N LEU A 30 8.27 5.02 6.59
CA LEU A 30 7.50 5.95 7.44
C LEU A 30 7.65 5.63 8.93
N GLY A 31 7.61 4.35 9.30
CA GLY A 31 7.84 3.91 10.67
C GLY A 31 9.16 4.46 11.23
N ARG A 32 10.28 4.27 10.53
CA ARG A 32 11.60 4.81 10.93
C ARG A 32 11.57 6.31 11.03
N VAL A 33 11.07 6.98 10.00
CA VAL A 33 11.05 8.44 9.91
C VAL A 33 10.28 9.06 11.08
N LEU A 34 9.21 8.39 11.53
CA LEU A 34 8.42 8.86 12.66
C LEU A 34 8.98 8.44 14.02
N THR A 35 9.78 7.38 14.14
CA THR A 35 10.29 6.92 15.45
C THR A 35 11.77 7.20 15.70
N GLU A 36 12.53 7.45 14.64
CA GLU A 36 13.96 7.80 14.67
C GLU A 36 14.13 9.30 14.41
N ASP A 37 15.31 9.83 14.68
CA ASP A 37 15.63 11.25 14.49
C ASP A 37 15.77 11.58 13.00
N ALA A 38 14.65 11.78 12.31
CA ALA A 38 14.65 12.47 11.03
C ALA A 38 15.15 13.91 11.24
N ASP A 39 16.03 14.40 10.36
CA ASP A 39 16.52 15.78 10.39
C ASP A 39 16.05 16.56 9.15
N PRO A 40 15.23 17.62 9.30
CA PRO A 40 14.53 18.04 10.53
C PRO A 40 13.46 17.03 10.98
N PRO A 41 12.98 17.02 12.24
CA PRO A 41 11.96 16.07 12.66
C PRO A 41 10.65 16.24 11.87
N VAL A 42 9.98 15.13 11.54
CA VAL A 42 8.61 15.19 11.01
C VAL A 42 7.66 15.52 12.16
N ARG A 43 6.94 16.64 12.02
CA ARG A 43 5.97 17.17 13.00
C ARG A 43 4.54 17.23 12.48
N MET A 44 4.37 17.05 11.17
CA MET A 44 3.06 17.01 10.52
C MET A 44 3.03 15.86 9.52
N LEU A 45 1.95 15.09 9.53
CA LEU A 45 1.66 14.04 8.56
C LEU A 45 0.30 14.29 7.93
N PHE A 46 0.26 14.50 6.60
CA PHE A 46 -0.98 14.58 5.84
C PHE A 46 -1.15 13.29 5.04
N VAL A 47 -2.20 12.52 5.32
CA VAL A 47 -2.49 11.25 4.66
C VAL A 47 -3.74 11.40 3.81
N TYR A 48 -3.65 11.04 2.54
CA TYR A 48 -4.79 10.90 1.63
C TYR A 48 -4.53 9.70 0.70
N ASN A 49 -5.59 9.04 0.25
CA ASN A 49 -5.51 7.84 -0.62
C ASN A 49 -4.64 6.69 -0.07
N ALA A 50 -4.39 6.64 1.24
CA ALA A 50 -3.48 5.68 1.85
C ALA A 50 -3.92 5.31 3.28
N ASN A 51 -3.58 4.09 3.70
CA ASN A 51 -3.90 3.57 5.04
C ASN A 51 -2.63 3.00 5.72
N PRO A 52 -1.61 3.85 5.99
CA PRO A 52 -0.28 3.41 6.43
C PRO A 52 -0.27 2.55 7.69
N ALA A 53 -1.24 2.71 8.60
CA ALA A 53 -1.38 1.90 9.80
C ALA A 53 -1.55 0.39 9.53
N VAL A 54 -1.90 -0.01 8.30
CA VAL A 54 -2.03 -1.43 7.91
C VAL A 54 -1.41 -1.80 6.56
N THR A 55 -0.95 -0.83 5.77
CA THR A 55 -0.38 -1.08 4.43
C THR A 55 1.14 -1.00 4.35
N LEU A 56 1.80 -0.41 5.35
CA LEU A 56 3.27 -0.29 5.38
C LEU A 56 3.93 -1.42 6.19
N PRO A 57 5.19 -1.79 5.90
CA PRO A 57 5.95 -2.77 6.68
C PRO A 57 6.32 -2.23 8.07
N ASP A 58 6.75 -3.12 8.97
CA ASP A 58 6.96 -2.85 10.40
C ASP A 58 5.80 -2.04 11.00
N GLN A 59 4.59 -2.63 10.91
CA GLN A 59 3.36 -2.00 11.38
C GLN A 59 3.50 -1.45 12.80
N ASN A 60 4.16 -2.20 13.69
CA ASN A 60 4.34 -1.80 15.09
C ASN A 60 5.11 -0.48 15.21
N ARG A 61 6.16 -0.30 14.40
CA ARG A 61 6.91 0.96 14.35
C ARG A 61 6.08 2.09 13.78
N VAL A 62 5.30 1.85 12.72
CA VAL A 62 4.37 2.85 12.17
C VAL A 62 3.36 3.30 13.23
N LEU A 63 2.74 2.36 13.94
CA LEU A 63 1.77 2.69 15.00
C LEU A 63 2.41 3.47 16.16
N ARG A 64 3.65 3.14 16.56
CA ARG A 64 4.41 3.95 17.54
C ARG A 64 4.65 5.37 17.05
N GLY A 65 4.99 5.53 15.77
CA GLY A 65 5.18 6.84 15.14
C GLY A 65 3.90 7.66 15.10
N LEU A 66 2.78 7.06 14.72
CA LEU A 66 1.45 7.70 14.70
C LEU A 66 0.94 8.06 16.11
N ALA A 67 1.42 7.36 17.15
CA ALA A 67 1.04 7.61 18.54
C ALA A 67 1.82 8.76 19.20
N ARG A 68 2.75 9.41 18.49
CA ARG A 68 3.55 10.51 19.03
C ARG A 68 2.68 11.73 19.32
N GLU A 69 2.76 12.25 20.54
CA GLU A 69 2.02 13.46 20.96
C GLU A 69 2.44 14.73 20.21
N ASP A 70 3.63 14.72 19.60
CA ASP A 70 4.22 15.87 18.91
C ASP A 70 4.08 15.80 17.38
N LEU A 71 3.26 14.87 16.88
CA LEU A 71 2.96 14.67 15.46
C LEU A 71 1.51 15.10 15.16
N PHE A 72 1.35 16.20 14.44
CA PHE A 72 0.03 16.63 13.96
C PHE A 72 -0.40 15.84 12.72
N THR A 73 -1.41 15.00 12.84
CA THR A 73 -1.85 14.07 11.78
C THR A 73 -3.20 14.50 11.20
N VAL A 74 -3.22 14.74 9.89
CA VAL A 74 -4.44 15.00 9.11
C VAL A 74 -4.69 13.83 8.19
N VAL A 75 -5.92 13.33 8.14
CA VAL A 75 -6.32 12.23 7.26
C VAL A 75 -7.52 12.63 6.41
N SER A 76 -7.37 12.63 5.09
CA SER A 76 -8.44 12.80 4.11
C SER A 76 -8.83 11.44 3.54
N ASP A 77 -10.01 10.94 3.90
CA ASP A 77 -10.44 9.57 3.57
C ASP A 77 -11.98 9.48 3.44
N GLN A 78 -12.44 8.45 2.74
CA GLN A 78 -13.86 8.18 2.49
C GLN A 78 -14.53 7.51 3.69
N VAL A 79 -13.74 6.79 4.49
CA VAL A 79 -14.19 6.06 5.67
C VAL A 79 -13.19 6.23 6.82
N LEU A 80 -13.61 5.94 8.05
CA LEU A 80 -12.73 5.98 9.22
C LEU A 80 -11.78 4.76 9.22
N THR A 81 -10.73 4.82 8.41
CA THR A 81 -9.69 3.81 8.28
C THR A 81 -8.87 3.64 9.56
N ASP A 82 -8.06 2.59 9.63
CA ASP A 82 -7.18 2.35 10.78
C ASP A 82 -6.18 3.50 11.01
N THR A 83 -5.71 4.15 9.95
CA THR A 83 -4.90 5.38 10.06
C THR A 83 -5.72 6.57 10.54
N ALA A 84 -6.94 6.77 10.02
CA ALA A 84 -7.80 7.91 10.41
C ALA A 84 -8.10 7.94 11.92
N ARG A 85 -8.05 6.80 12.60
CA ARG A 85 -8.20 6.71 14.07
C ARG A 85 -7.07 7.35 14.88
N TRP A 86 -5.94 7.64 14.25
CA TRP A 86 -4.80 8.33 14.85
C TRP A 86 -4.72 9.81 14.45
N ALA A 87 -5.68 10.31 13.66
CA ALA A 87 -5.66 11.67 13.16
C ALA A 87 -6.16 12.66 14.22
N ASP A 88 -5.53 13.83 14.29
CA ASP A 88 -6.07 15.01 14.99
C ASP A 88 -7.25 15.61 14.21
N VAL A 89 -7.17 15.53 12.88
CA VAL A 89 -8.20 16.04 11.96
C VAL A 89 -8.51 14.99 10.90
N VAL A 90 -9.79 14.62 10.79
CA VAL A 90 -10.30 13.80 9.69
C VAL A 90 -11.10 14.69 8.74
N LEU A 91 -10.76 14.66 7.47
CA LEU A 91 -11.43 15.40 6.39
C LEU A 91 -12.17 14.40 5.50
N PRO A 92 -13.48 14.57 5.26
CA PRO A 92 -14.25 13.66 4.43
C PRO A 92 -13.88 13.83 2.95
N ALA A 93 -13.37 12.75 2.34
CA ALA A 93 -13.08 12.71 0.90
C ALA A 93 -14.26 12.14 0.12
N THR A 94 -14.44 12.61 -1.12
CA THR A 94 -15.38 12.01 -2.07
C THR A 94 -14.93 10.60 -2.49
N THR A 95 -15.89 9.76 -2.85
CA THR A 95 -15.70 8.57 -3.66
C THR A 95 -15.54 8.92 -5.13
N PHE A 96 -15.02 7.98 -5.93
CA PHE A 96 -14.87 8.17 -7.39
C PHE A 96 -16.21 8.36 -8.14
N LEU A 97 -17.35 8.15 -7.46
CA LEU A 97 -18.69 8.36 -8.02
C LEU A 97 -19.22 9.79 -7.83
N GLU A 98 -18.48 10.64 -7.13
CA GLU A 98 -18.95 11.95 -6.65
C GLU A 98 -18.17 13.13 -7.24
N HIS A 99 -17.19 12.89 -8.12
CA HIS A 99 -16.37 13.95 -8.70
C HIS A 99 -15.88 13.63 -10.11
N TYR A 100 -15.48 14.69 -10.82
CA TYR A 100 -14.80 14.61 -12.09
C TYR A 100 -13.33 14.24 -11.91
N ASP A 101 -12.81 13.39 -12.81
CA ASP A 101 -11.40 13.02 -12.84
C ASP A 101 -11.00 12.55 -14.25
N ILE A 102 -9.70 12.42 -14.50
CA ILE A 102 -9.15 11.81 -15.72
C ILE A 102 -8.42 10.53 -15.34
N ALA A 103 -9.07 9.40 -15.59
CA ALA A 103 -8.52 8.09 -15.28
C ALA A 103 -7.61 7.58 -16.41
N ARG A 104 -6.33 7.44 -16.09
CA ARG A 104 -5.38 6.64 -16.89
C ARG A 104 -5.47 5.19 -16.45
N SER A 105 -5.85 4.29 -17.35
CA SER A 105 -5.94 2.88 -16.99
C SER A 105 -4.56 2.23 -16.86
N TYR A 106 -4.39 1.41 -15.83
CA TYR A 106 -3.25 0.50 -15.67
C TYR A 106 -3.62 -0.85 -16.30
N GLY A 107 -3.37 -0.97 -17.60
CA GLY A 107 -3.60 -2.20 -18.38
C GLY A 107 -4.66 -2.08 -19.48
N ALA A 108 -5.64 -1.17 -19.39
CA ALA A 108 -6.50 -0.84 -20.52
C ALA A 108 -5.90 0.28 -21.37
N VAL A 109 -6.07 0.19 -22.67
CA VAL A 109 -5.44 1.07 -23.67
C VAL A 109 -6.24 2.35 -23.96
N ASN A 110 -7.00 2.84 -22.98
CA ASN A 110 -7.80 4.06 -23.10
C ASN A 110 -7.55 5.06 -21.94
N LEU A 111 -7.79 6.33 -22.24
CA LEU A 111 -7.93 7.42 -21.29
C LEU A 111 -9.43 7.64 -21.07
N GLN A 112 -9.87 7.90 -19.85
CA GLN A 112 -11.29 8.02 -19.54
C GLN A 112 -11.58 9.30 -18.76
N LEU A 113 -12.65 9.98 -19.14
CA LEU A 113 -13.24 11.07 -18.37
C LEU A 113 -14.19 10.44 -17.35
N VAL A 114 -13.85 10.59 -16.08
CA VAL A 114 -14.73 10.21 -14.97
C VAL A 114 -15.69 11.37 -14.74
N GLN A 115 -16.97 11.06 -14.66
CA GLN A 115 -18.03 12.02 -14.36
C GLN A 115 -18.75 11.58 -13.07
N PRO A 116 -19.18 12.54 -12.23
CA PRO A 116 -19.95 12.22 -11.04
C PRO A 116 -21.27 11.53 -11.44
N VAL A 117 -21.59 10.44 -10.76
CA VAL A 117 -22.86 9.71 -10.87
C VAL A 117 -23.87 10.26 -9.87
N ILE A 118 -23.39 10.78 -8.74
CA ILE A 118 -24.16 11.46 -7.70
C ILE A 118 -23.41 12.71 -7.26
N GLU A 119 -24.11 13.64 -6.60
CA GLU A 119 -23.48 14.77 -5.93
C GLU A 119 -22.65 14.30 -4.72
N PRO A 120 -21.60 15.04 -4.31
CA PRO A 120 -20.87 14.79 -3.07
C PRO A 120 -21.80 14.65 -1.87
N VAL A 121 -21.63 13.58 -1.10
CA VAL A 121 -22.45 13.31 0.07
C VAL A 121 -21.93 14.07 1.29
N GLY A 122 -22.83 14.73 2.01
CA GLY A 122 -22.51 15.48 3.23
C GLY A 122 -21.56 16.65 2.94
N ASP A 123 -20.49 16.75 3.74
CA ASP A 123 -19.45 17.78 3.57
C ASP A 123 -18.20 17.25 2.84
N SER A 124 -18.31 16.09 2.17
CA SER A 124 -17.19 15.50 1.44
C SER A 124 -16.72 16.38 0.29
N ARG A 125 -15.40 16.38 0.03
CA ARG A 125 -14.80 17.17 -1.04
C ARG A 125 -13.81 16.37 -1.88
N PRO A 126 -13.69 16.67 -3.19
CA PRO A 126 -12.61 16.17 -4.01
C PRO A 126 -11.24 16.63 -3.49
N ASN A 127 -10.21 15.81 -3.71
CA ASN A 127 -8.84 16.15 -3.29
C ASN A 127 -8.36 17.48 -3.89
N VAL A 128 -8.71 17.76 -5.15
CA VAL A 128 -8.29 18.98 -5.85
C VAL A 128 -8.82 20.24 -5.15
N GLU A 129 -10.11 20.26 -4.80
CA GLU A 129 -10.72 21.37 -4.07
C GLU A 129 -10.16 21.51 -2.65
N LEU A 130 -9.89 20.39 -1.98
CA LEU A 130 -9.27 20.37 -0.65
C LEU A 130 -7.89 21.03 -0.68
N PHE A 131 -7.03 20.64 -1.63
CA PHE A 131 -5.68 21.20 -1.74
C PHE A 131 -5.70 22.66 -2.22
N ALA A 132 -6.60 23.04 -3.12
CA ALA A 132 -6.78 24.44 -3.52
C ALA A 132 -7.26 25.33 -2.35
N ALA A 133 -8.19 24.81 -1.52
CA ALA A 133 -8.64 25.49 -0.31
C ALA A 133 -7.52 25.63 0.74
N LEU A 134 -6.63 24.64 0.85
CA LEU A 134 -5.47 24.67 1.73
C LEU A 134 -4.42 25.68 1.23
N ALA A 135 -4.08 25.65 -0.05
CA ALA A 135 -3.11 26.56 -0.65
C ALA A 135 -3.50 28.03 -0.44
N ARG A 136 -4.78 28.38 -0.69
CA ARG A 136 -5.32 29.73 -0.42
C ARG A 136 -5.18 30.16 1.04
N ARG A 137 -5.43 29.24 1.99
CA ARG A 137 -5.32 29.53 3.43
C ARG A 137 -3.87 29.69 3.89
N LEU A 138 -2.95 28.96 3.28
CA LEU A 138 -1.52 29.04 3.56
C LEU A 138 -0.83 30.21 2.82
N GLY A 139 -1.54 30.89 1.91
CA GLY A 139 -0.95 31.93 1.07
C GLY A 139 0.06 31.37 0.05
N VAL A 140 -0.05 30.09 -0.29
CA VAL A 140 0.76 29.44 -1.34
C VAL A 140 0.10 29.74 -2.69
N ALA A 141 0.90 30.16 -3.67
CA ALA A 141 0.42 30.37 -5.03
C ALA A 141 -0.18 29.06 -5.57
N ALA A 142 -1.44 29.13 -5.99
CA ALA A 142 -2.14 28.04 -6.65
C ALA A 142 -2.86 28.61 -7.87
N ASP A 143 -2.85 27.87 -8.97
CA ASP A 143 -3.63 28.21 -10.14
C ASP A 143 -5.12 28.05 -9.83
N ALA A 144 -5.89 29.12 -10.09
CA ALA A 144 -7.34 29.13 -9.88
C ALA A 144 -8.05 28.06 -10.72
N ALA A 145 -7.41 27.56 -11.78
CA ALA A 145 -7.88 26.43 -12.57
C ALA A 145 -8.07 25.14 -11.76
N PHE A 146 -7.52 25.04 -10.53
CA PHE A 146 -7.71 23.91 -9.63
C PHE A 146 -8.67 24.19 -8.46
N ASP A 147 -9.42 25.30 -8.49
CA ASP A 147 -10.37 25.61 -7.40
C ASP A 147 -11.53 24.60 -7.33
N THR A 148 -11.91 24.00 -8.46
CA THR A 148 -12.95 22.97 -8.60
C THR A 148 -12.48 21.81 -9.48
N ASP A 149 -13.07 20.63 -9.32
CA ASP A 149 -12.74 19.45 -10.14
C ASP A 149 -13.13 19.58 -11.63
N PRO A 150 -14.26 20.20 -12.05
CA PRO A 150 -14.52 20.45 -13.46
C PRO A 150 -13.50 21.41 -14.09
N GLU A 151 -13.13 22.49 -13.39
CA GLU A 151 -12.12 23.44 -13.88
C GLU A 151 -10.77 22.75 -14.03
N ALA A 152 -10.38 21.90 -13.07
CA ALA A 152 -9.16 21.13 -13.13
C ALA A 152 -9.15 20.19 -14.34
N VAL A 153 -10.26 19.48 -14.60
CA VAL A 153 -10.40 18.65 -15.80
C VAL A 153 -10.32 19.48 -17.07
N MET A 154 -10.98 20.64 -17.14
CA MET A 154 -10.92 21.51 -18.32
C MET A 154 -9.52 22.05 -18.57
N HIS A 155 -8.78 22.39 -17.53
CA HIS A 155 -7.41 22.86 -17.61
C HIS A 155 -6.46 21.76 -18.10
N VAL A 156 -6.51 20.59 -17.46
CA VAL A 156 -5.67 19.44 -17.84
C VAL A 156 -5.98 18.99 -19.28
N THR A 157 -7.26 18.90 -19.66
CA THR A 157 -7.64 18.55 -21.04
C THR A 157 -7.31 19.65 -22.06
N GLY A 158 -7.30 20.92 -21.65
CA GLY A 158 -6.87 22.04 -22.48
C GLY A 158 -5.41 21.98 -22.90
N ALA A 159 -4.54 21.38 -22.07
CA ALA A 159 -3.13 21.14 -22.36
C ALA A 159 -2.88 19.89 -23.22
N MET A 160 -3.88 19.06 -23.48
CA MET A 160 -3.75 17.84 -24.29
C MET A 160 -3.79 18.12 -25.80
N PRO A 161 -3.23 17.22 -26.64
CA PRO A 161 -3.43 17.27 -28.08
C PRO A 161 -4.92 17.32 -28.45
N ALA A 162 -5.30 18.15 -29.43
CA ALA A 162 -6.71 18.40 -29.77
C ALA A 162 -7.50 17.12 -30.04
N ALA A 163 -6.95 16.17 -30.80
CA ALA A 163 -7.62 14.90 -31.09
C ALA A 163 -7.91 14.07 -29.82
N LEU A 164 -6.99 14.08 -28.84
CA LEU A 164 -7.15 13.38 -27.56
C LEU A 164 -8.23 14.06 -26.71
N ARG A 165 -8.11 15.39 -26.57
CA ARG A 165 -9.06 16.22 -25.84
C ARG A 165 -10.48 16.06 -26.41
N ASP A 166 -10.63 16.21 -27.71
CA ASP A 166 -11.94 16.24 -28.36
C ASP A 166 -12.63 14.87 -28.21
N SER A 167 -11.90 13.76 -28.39
CA SER A 167 -12.44 12.41 -28.15
C SER A 167 -12.79 12.19 -26.68
N LEU A 168 -11.95 12.62 -25.74
CA LEU A 168 -12.21 12.49 -24.31
C LEU A 168 -13.46 13.29 -23.87
N LEU A 169 -13.63 14.52 -24.35
CA LEU A 169 -14.75 15.39 -23.99
C LEU A 169 -16.06 15.00 -24.69
N GLN A 170 -15.99 14.47 -25.92
CA GLN A 170 -17.19 14.07 -26.69
C GLN A 170 -17.64 12.64 -26.36
N ASP A 171 -16.71 11.69 -26.32
CA ASP A 171 -17.00 10.26 -26.20
C ASP A 171 -16.79 9.72 -24.78
N GLY A 172 -16.26 10.54 -23.86
CA GLY A 172 -15.89 10.15 -22.49
C GLY A 172 -14.66 9.25 -22.41
N THR A 173 -14.11 8.83 -23.56
CA THR A 173 -12.89 8.04 -23.63
C THR A 173 -12.08 8.44 -24.84
N ALA A 174 -10.76 8.29 -24.76
CA ALA A 174 -9.89 8.40 -25.91
C ALA A 174 -9.04 7.13 -26.04
N ALA A 175 -8.68 6.77 -27.28
CA ALA A 175 -7.87 5.59 -27.61
C ALA A 175 -6.37 5.92 -27.63
N THR A 176 -5.54 4.97 -27.19
CA THR A 176 -4.09 5.19 -27.09
C THR A 176 -3.49 5.40 -28.48
N PRO A 177 -2.43 6.21 -28.62
CA PRO A 177 -1.68 6.28 -29.87
C PRO A 177 -0.94 4.97 -30.21
N VAL A 178 -0.89 4.00 -29.28
CA VAL A 178 -0.33 2.66 -29.51
C VAL A 178 -1.35 1.77 -30.25
N PRO A 179 -0.93 0.86 -31.15
CA PRO A 179 -1.84 -0.10 -31.76
C PRO A 179 -2.64 -0.89 -30.72
N ALA A 180 -3.92 -1.18 -31.01
CA ALA A 180 -4.79 -1.95 -30.11
C ALA A 180 -4.27 -3.37 -29.81
N ARG A 181 -3.39 -3.90 -30.67
CA ARG A 181 -2.75 -5.22 -30.54
C ARG A 181 -1.26 -5.09 -30.82
N PRO A 182 -0.48 -4.52 -29.89
CA PRO A 182 0.93 -4.30 -30.12
C PRO A 182 1.66 -5.66 -30.18
N VAL A 183 2.49 -5.83 -31.19
CA VAL A 183 3.43 -6.94 -31.35
C VAL A 183 4.80 -6.48 -30.86
N GLN A 184 5.21 -6.99 -29.70
CA GLN A 184 6.53 -6.70 -29.13
C GLN A 184 7.63 -7.01 -30.14
N PHE A 185 8.54 -6.06 -30.37
CA PHE A 185 9.62 -6.10 -31.37
C PHE A 185 9.16 -6.13 -32.84
N GLY A 186 7.85 -6.00 -33.09
CA GLY A 186 7.28 -5.81 -34.41
C GLY A 186 6.89 -4.35 -34.65
N ASP A 187 5.93 -3.85 -33.86
CA ASP A 187 5.42 -2.47 -33.94
C ASP A 187 5.74 -1.63 -32.70
N VAL A 188 6.14 -2.26 -31.59
CA VAL A 188 6.59 -1.59 -30.37
C VAL A 188 7.97 -2.08 -29.96
N PHE A 189 8.88 -1.14 -29.68
CA PHE A 189 10.26 -1.42 -29.30
C PHE A 189 10.57 -0.81 -27.91
N PRO A 190 11.50 -1.40 -27.14
CA PRO A 190 11.97 -0.79 -25.89
C PRO A 190 12.45 0.64 -26.10
N ARG A 191 12.14 1.54 -25.16
CA ARG A 191 12.60 2.95 -25.18
C ARG A 191 14.06 3.11 -24.69
N THR A 192 14.86 2.06 -24.79
CA THR A 192 16.30 2.14 -24.53
C THR A 192 17.00 2.84 -25.71
N PRO A 193 18.19 3.44 -25.54
CA PRO A 193 18.91 4.11 -26.63
C PRO A 193 19.12 3.24 -27.87
N GLY A 194 19.25 1.92 -27.70
CA GLY A 194 19.44 0.96 -28.78
C GLY A 194 18.17 0.31 -29.33
N GLY A 195 16.98 0.65 -28.81
CA GLY A 195 15.72 0.01 -29.22
C GLY A 195 15.62 -1.48 -28.89
N ARG A 196 16.45 -1.96 -27.94
CA ARG A 196 16.60 -3.37 -27.57
C ARG A 196 16.41 -3.55 -26.06
N VAL A 197 16.10 -4.75 -25.62
CA VAL A 197 16.13 -5.05 -24.18
C VAL A 197 17.56 -4.91 -23.70
N ASP A 198 17.78 -4.02 -22.73
CA ASP A 198 19.07 -3.88 -22.07
C ASP A 198 19.13 -4.86 -20.90
N LEU A 199 19.93 -5.90 -21.05
CA LEU A 199 20.09 -6.93 -20.03
C LEU A 199 21.11 -6.53 -18.97
N PHE A 200 22.02 -5.59 -19.25
CA PHE A 200 23.07 -5.17 -18.32
C PHE A 200 23.22 -3.64 -18.36
N PRO A 201 22.18 -2.89 -17.95
CA PRO A 201 22.23 -1.44 -17.97
C PRO A 201 23.26 -0.95 -16.96
N ALA A 202 24.36 -0.37 -17.46
CA ALA A 202 25.47 0.12 -16.66
C ALA A 202 25.03 1.07 -15.53
N ALA A 203 24.07 1.96 -15.84
CA ALA A 203 23.52 2.91 -14.86
C ALA A 203 22.82 2.22 -13.67
N LEU A 204 22.19 1.05 -13.87
CA LEU A 204 21.60 0.31 -12.76
C LEU A 204 22.66 -0.52 -12.03
N ASP A 205 23.63 -1.09 -12.75
CA ASP A 205 24.72 -1.88 -12.15
C ASP A 205 25.57 -1.03 -11.20
N GLU A 206 25.84 0.24 -11.56
CA GLU A 206 26.51 1.21 -10.66
C GLU A 206 25.75 1.44 -9.35
N SER A 207 24.42 1.34 -9.37
CA SER A 207 23.55 1.49 -8.20
C SER A 207 23.28 0.19 -7.45
N ALA A 208 23.74 -0.96 -7.97
CA ALA A 208 23.49 -2.29 -7.44
C ALA A 208 24.70 -2.76 -6.61
N PRO A 209 24.68 -2.64 -5.27
CA PRO A 209 25.87 -2.89 -4.44
C PRO A 209 26.42 -4.32 -4.55
N ASP A 210 25.57 -5.31 -4.84
CA ASP A 210 25.98 -6.71 -5.03
C ASP A 210 25.74 -7.22 -6.47
N GLY A 211 25.55 -6.32 -7.42
CA GLY A 211 25.26 -6.61 -8.83
C GLY A 211 23.78 -6.94 -9.13
N LEU A 212 23.39 -6.79 -10.40
CA LEU A 212 21.98 -6.86 -10.83
C LEU A 212 21.32 -8.25 -10.70
N TYR A 213 22.08 -9.34 -10.83
CA TYR A 213 21.54 -10.71 -10.92
C TYR A 213 22.17 -11.67 -9.92
N THR A 214 22.31 -11.20 -8.67
CA THR A 214 22.92 -11.99 -7.59
C THR A 214 21.84 -12.57 -6.68
N TYR A 215 21.90 -13.88 -6.43
CA TYR A 215 21.07 -14.51 -5.40
C TYR A 215 21.68 -14.24 -4.03
N ARG A 216 20.87 -13.68 -3.12
CA ARG A 216 21.20 -13.52 -1.71
C ARG A 216 20.38 -14.51 -0.90
N ALA A 217 21.06 -15.41 -0.19
CA ALA A 217 20.39 -16.26 0.78
C ALA A 217 20.07 -15.41 2.02
N GLU A 218 18.81 -15.39 2.43
CA GLU A 218 18.42 -14.82 3.72
C GLU A 218 18.41 -15.92 4.78
N ASP A 219 19.19 -15.70 5.85
CA ASP A 219 19.18 -16.50 7.07
C ASP A 219 19.04 -15.54 8.25
N ASP A 220 17.82 -15.08 8.50
CA ASP A 220 17.51 -14.09 9.54
C ASP A 220 17.18 -14.73 10.90
N GLY A 221 17.19 -16.07 10.98
CA GLY A 221 16.89 -16.82 12.20
C GLY A 221 15.47 -16.59 12.77
N ALA A 222 14.57 -15.96 12.01
CA ALA A 222 13.29 -15.44 12.54
C ALA A 222 12.13 -16.46 12.53
N GLY A 223 12.38 -17.69 12.07
CA GLY A 223 11.47 -18.83 12.23
C GLY A 223 11.47 -19.80 11.03
N PRO A 224 10.95 -21.01 11.21
CA PRO A 224 11.03 -22.06 10.19
C PRO A 224 10.01 -21.90 9.03
N LEU A 225 9.00 -21.02 9.17
CA LEU A 225 7.94 -20.85 8.17
C LEU A 225 8.07 -19.51 7.43
N ILE A 226 7.70 -19.51 6.15
CA ILE A 226 7.57 -18.28 5.34
C ILE A 226 6.12 -17.80 5.40
N LEU A 227 5.91 -16.54 5.80
CA LEU A 227 4.60 -15.89 5.72
C LEU A 227 4.40 -15.27 4.33
N LEU A 228 3.36 -15.75 3.64
CA LEU A 228 2.90 -15.20 2.38
C LEU A 228 1.68 -14.29 2.63
N SER A 229 1.69 -13.10 2.03
CA SER A 229 0.58 -12.15 2.13
C SER A 229 -0.15 -11.94 0.81
N PRO A 230 -0.92 -12.94 0.33
CA PRO A 230 -1.59 -12.84 -0.97
C PRO A 230 -2.66 -11.76 -0.98
N ALA A 231 -2.98 -11.26 -2.17
CA ALA A 231 -4.16 -10.42 -2.35
C ALA A 231 -5.44 -11.21 -2.07
N SER A 232 -6.47 -10.53 -1.57
CA SER A 232 -7.80 -11.12 -1.40
C SER A 232 -8.66 -10.82 -2.62
N GLY A 233 -9.54 -11.76 -3.01
CA GLY A 233 -10.61 -11.50 -3.98
C GLY A 233 -11.78 -10.68 -3.41
N LYS A 234 -11.60 -10.06 -2.24
CA LYS A 234 -12.65 -9.36 -1.48
C LYS A 234 -12.33 -7.91 -1.14
N THR A 235 -11.07 -7.49 -1.28
CA THR A 235 -10.59 -6.14 -1.00
C THR A 235 -9.56 -5.73 -2.05
N ILE A 236 -9.37 -4.43 -2.22
CA ILE A 236 -8.27 -3.88 -3.03
C ILE A 236 -7.27 -3.29 -2.05
N ASN A 237 -6.21 -4.05 -1.72
CA ASN A 237 -5.40 -3.78 -0.54
C ASN A 237 -6.30 -3.66 0.70
N SER A 238 -6.37 -2.47 1.32
CA SER A 238 -7.21 -2.20 2.49
C SER A 238 -8.54 -1.51 2.17
N THR A 239 -8.79 -1.11 0.92
CA THR A 239 -10.08 -0.55 0.51
C THR A 239 -11.18 -1.62 0.60
N LEU A 240 -12.38 -1.22 1.04
CA LEU A 240 -13.52 -2.10 1.36
C LEU A 240 -13.30 -2.96 2.61
N GLY A 241 -12.26 -2.70 3.40
CA GLY A 241 -12.00 -3.40 4.66
C GLY A 241 -13.08 -3.14 5.71
N GLU A 242 -13.75 -1.99 5.67
CA GLU A 242 -14.92 -1.63 6.47
C GLU A 242 -16.11 -2.58 6.24
N LEU A 243 -16.17 -3.26 5.10
CA LEU A 243 -17.19 -4.26 4.75
C LEU A 243 -16.78 -5.69 5.15
N ARG A 244 -15.62 -5.86 5.81
CA ARG A 244 -15.07 -7.15 6.25
C ARG A 244 -15.15 -7.29 7.77
N PRO A 245 -16.27 -7.79 8.33
CA PRO A 245 -16.44 -7.93 9.78
C PRO A 245 -15.82 -9.21 10.35
N ARG A 246 -15.50 -10.20 9.51
CA ARG A 246 -14.98 -11.50 9.97
C ARG A 246 -13.47 -11.44 10.15
N SER A 247 -12.99 -12.08 11.22
CA SER A 247 -11.57 -12.31 11.42
C SER A 247 -10.97 -13.10 10.25
N ALA A 248 -9.77 -12.71 9.83
CA ALA A 248 -8.98 -13.47 8.88
C ALA A 248 -8.37 -14.68 9.58
N ALA A 249 -8.32 -15.82 8.89
CA ALA A 249 -7.72 -17.03 9.41
C ALA A 249 -6.36 -17.28 8.75
N LEU A 250 -5.37 -17.67 9.55
CA LEU A 250 -4.08 -18.16 9.09
C LEU A 250 -4.29 -19.43 8.27
N GLN A 251 -3.90 -19.38 7.01
CA GLN A 251 -3.84 -20.55 6.15
C GLN A 251 -2.54 -21.30 6.45
N ILE A 252 -2.63 -22.59 6.77
CA ILE A 252 -1.47 -23.42 7.09
C ILE A 252 -1.68 -24.84 6.55
N HIS A 253 -0.63 -25.46 6.02
CA HIS A 253 -0.69 -26.83 5.54
C HIS A 253 -0.92 -27.82 6.72
N PRO A 254 -1.77 -28.87 6.58
CA PRO A 254 -2.08 -29.80 7.66
C PRO A 254 -0.86 -30.42 8.36
N ARG A 255 0.21 -30.70 7.60
CA ARG A 255 1.49 -31.22 8.15
C ARG A 255 2.14 -30.24 9.15
N ASP A 256 2.18 -28.95 8.82
CA ASP A 256 2.84 -27.95 9.67
C ASP A 256 1.99 -27.57 10.88
N ALA A 257 0.67 -27.65 10.72
CA ALA A 257 -0.29 -27.50 11.81
C ALA A 257 -0.22 -28.67 12.80
N ALA A 258 -0.17 -29.92 12.30
CA ALA A 258 -0.03 -31.11 13.14
C ALA A 258 1.29 -31.10 13.95
N ALA A 259 2.38 -30.59 13.36
CA ALA A 259 3.66 -30.42 14.06
C ALA A 259 3.62 -29.37 15.19
N ARG A 260 2.53 -28.58 15.30
CA ARG A 260 2.33 -27.49 16.25
C ARG A 260 1.07 -27.70 17.11
N ASP A 261 0.46 -28.88 17.05
CA ASP A 261 -0.80 -29.21 17.72
C ASP A 261 -1.91 -28.19 17.43
N LEU A 262 -2.06 -27.81 16.15
CA LEU A 262 -3.08 -26.88 15.67
C LEU A 262 -4.13 -27.58 14.81
N GLU A 263 -5.40 -27.28 15.10
CA GLU A 263 -6.55 -27.68 14.28
C GLU A 263 -7.28 -26.46 13.70
N THR A 264 -8.18 -26.68 12.73
CA THR A 264 -9.04 -25.61 12.20
C THR A 264 -9.89 -25.01 13.33
N GLY A 265 -9.87 -23.68 13.44
CA GLY A 265 -10.62 -22.95 14.45
C GLY A 265 -9.84 -22.63 15.72
N ASP A 266 -8.72 -23.31 15.97
CA ASP A 266 -7.79 -22.91 17.03
C ASP A 266 -7.29 -21.49 16.80
N VAL A 267 -6.96 -20.79 17.88
CA VAL A 267 -6.28 -19.50 17.79
C VAL A 267 -4.78 -19.76 17.75
N ALA A 268 -4.12 -19.20 16.75
CA ALA A 268 -2.67 -19.23 16.62
C ALA A 268 -2.06 -17.85 16.89
N ARG A 269 -0.88 -17.87 17.52
CA ARG A 269 0.06 -16.76 17.60
C ARG A 269 1.13 -16.96 16.54
N VAL A 270 1.17 -16.06 15.57
CA VAL A 270 2.18 -15.99 14.50
C VAL A 270 3.13 -14.87 14.85
N PHE A 271 4.44 -15.13 14.96
CA PHE A 271 5.36 -14.13 15.50
C PHE A 271 6.78 -14.26 14.95
N ASN A 272 7.52 -13.17 15.07
CA ASN A 272 8.97 -13.09 14.90
C ASN A 272 9.52 -11.97 15.82
N THR A 273 10.74 -11.51 15.55
CA THR A 273 11.39 -10.45 16.35
C THR A 273 10.72 -9.08 16.24
N LEU A 274 9.91 -8.84 15.20
CA LEU A 274 9.24 -7.56 14.95
C LEU A 274 7.88 -7.44 15.66
N GLY A 275 7.21 -8.58 15.88
CA GLY A 275 5.89 -8.56 16.49
C GLY A 275 5.17 -9.90 16.47
N GLU A 276 3.85 -9.81 16.67
CA GLU A 276 2.96 -10.97 16.67
C GLU A 276 1.57 -10.63 16.14
N ILE A 277 0.90 -11.65 15.60
CA ILE A 277 -0.47 -11.64 15.14
C ILE A 277 -1.21 -12.78 15.84
N GLN A 278 -2.43 -12.52 16.28
CA GLN A 278 -3.31 -13.53 16.84
C GLN A 278 -4.53 -13.70 15.94
N CYS A 279 -4.74 -14.91 15.41
CA CYS A 279 -5.84 -15.18 14.49
C CYS A 279 -6.25 -16.66 14.48
N PRO A 280 -7.50 -16.97 14.07
CA PRO A 280 -7.94 -18.36 13.90
C PRO A 280 -7.11 -19.11 12.85
N VAL A 281 -7.03 -20.43 12.98
CA VAL A 281 -6.38 -21.33 12.02
C VAL A 281 -7.39 -21.88 11.01
N ALA A 282 -6.98 -21.95 9.75
CA ALA A 282 -7.67 -22.70 8.71
C ALA A 282 -6.67 -23.61 7.97
N LEU A 283 -6.92 -24.91 8.01
CA LEU A 283 -6.06 -25.87 7.31
C LEU A 283 -6.27 -25.76 5.79
N ASN A 284 -5.17 -25.72 5.05
CA ASN A 284 -5.18 -25.62 3.59
C ASN A 284 -4.14 -26.57 2.98
N ALA A 285 -4.61 -27.68 2.41
CA ALA A 285 -3.75 -28.71 1.81
C ALA A 285 -3.10 -28.27 0.48
N ASP A 286 -3.58 -27.18 -0.14
CA ASP A 286 -3.00 -26.65 -1.38
C ASP A 286 -1.75 -25.78 -1.11
N MET A 287 -1.51 -25.41 0.16
CA MET A 287 -0.31 -24.67 0.53
C MET A 287 0.93 -25.55 0.53
N LYS A 288 2.05 -24.99 0.10
CA LYS A 288 3.36 -25.66 0.20
C LYS A 288 3.71 -25.84 1.69
N PRO A 289 4.09 -27.06 2.15
CA PRO A 289 4.64 -27.22 3.48
C PRO A 289 5.85 -26.31 3.72
N GLY A 290 5.95 -25.74 4.93
CA GLY A 290 6.93 -24.72 5.29
C GLY A 290 6.46 -23.28 5.02
N THR A 291 5.21 -23.06 4.61
CA THR A 291 4.63 -21.72 4.42
C THR A 291 3.31 -21.56 5.16
N VAL A 292 3.00 -20.31 5.51
CA VAL A 292 1.71 -19.89 6.07
C VAL A 292 1.21 -18.66 5.34
N GLY A 293 -0.11 -18.44 5.34
CA GLY A 293 -0.75 -17.43 4.51
C GLY A 293 -1.71 -16.58 5.31
N LEU A 294 -1.53 -15.26 5.26
CA LEU A 294 -2.50 -14.30 5.80
C LEU A 294 -2.67 -13.14 4.80
N PRO A 295 -3.88 -12.85 4.30
CA PRO A 295 -4.06 -11.84 3.25
C PRO A 295 -3.45 -10.47 3.60
N LYS A 296 -2.90 -9.78 2.59
CA LYS A 296 -2.46 -8.39 2.76
C LYS A 296 -3.65 -7.42 2.87
N GLY A 297 -3.40 -6.23 3.40
CA GLY A 297 -4.39 -5.14 3.44
C GLY A 297 -5.53 -5.35 4.44
N LEU A 298 -5.42 -6.33 5.33
CA LEU A 298 -6.39 -6.52 6.40
C LEU A 298 -6.42 -5.29 7.31
N TRP A 299 -7.61 -4.87 7.71
CA TRP A 299 -7.76 -3.89 8.78
C TRP A 299 -7.41 -4.52 10.13
N ARG A 300 -6.98 -3.73 11.10
CA ARG A 300 -6.55 -4.18 12.43
C ARG A 300 -7.59 -5.06 13.10
N ARG A 301 -8.88 -4.70 12.99
CA ARG A 301 -10.01 -5.48 13.53
C ARG A 301 -10.18 -6.88 12.93
N SER A 302 -9.47 -7.20 11.85
CA SER A 302 -9.51 -8.53 11.20
C SER A 302 -8.71 -9.58 11.95
N THR A 303 -7.93 -9.19 12.96
CA THR A 303 -7.17 -10.08 13.84
C THR A 303 -7.50 -9.78 15.30
N LEU A 304 -7.16 -10.71 16.19
CA LEU A 304 -7.61 -10.65 17.59
C LEU A 304 -6.82 -9.63 18.42
N ASN A 305 -5.59 -9.32 18.02
CA ASN A 305 -4.72 -8.37 18.72
C ASN A 305 -4.49 -7.06 17.93
N GLY A 306 -5.16 -6.87 16.79
CA GLY A 306 -5.03 -5.64 16.00
C GLY A 306 -3.80 -5.58 15.09
N SER A 307 -2.93 -6.59 15.09
CA SER A 307 -1.77 -6.68 14.21
C SER A 307 -2.12 -7.38 12.91
N THR A 308 -1.50 -6.98 11.80
CA THR A 308 -1.70 -7.61 10.47
C THR A 308 -0.40 -8.29 10.04
N ALA A 309 -0.42 -8.96 8.87
CA ALA A 309 0.80 -9.57 8.29
C ALA A 309 1.99 -8.60 8.29
N ASN A 310 1.73 -7.31 8.10
CA ASN A 310 2.74 -6.26 8.05
C ASN A 310 3.44 -5.99 9.39
N ALA A 311 2.91 -6.45 10.53
CA ALA A 311 3.63 -6.41 11.81
C ALA A 311 4.85 -7.34 11.84
N LEU A 312 4.91 -8.31 10.92
CA LEU A 312 5.96 -9.33 10.83
C LEU A 312 6.91 -9.09 9.65
N VAL A 313 6.65 -8.05 8.84
CA VAL A 313 7.43 -7.71 7.65
C VAL A 313 8.48 -6.66 8.03
N PRO A 314 9.77 -6.86 7.71
CA PRO A 314 10.79 -5.85 7.95
C PRO A 314 10.57 -4.64 7.03
N ASP A 315 10.88 -3.45 7.54
CA ASP A 315 10.82 -2.20 6.78
C ASP A 315 12.06 -1.97 5.88
N ALA A 316 12.83 -3.02 5.61
CA ALA A 316 13.91 -2.99 4.63
C ALA A 316 13.34 -2.67 3.24
N ALA A 317 14.07 -1.87 2.49
CA ALA A 317 13.73 -1.54 1.12
C ALA A 317 14.66 -2.30 0.17
N THR A 318 14.17 -2.61 -1.03
CA THR A 318 14.99 -3.14 -2.11
C THR A 318 16.17 -2.21 -2.37
N ASP A 319 17.32 -2.80 -2.66
CA ASP A 319 18.56 -2.10 -2.99
C ASP A 319 18.40 -1.15 -4.18
N ILE A 320 17.59 -1.53 -5.17
CA ILE A 320 17.20 -0.68 -6.29
C ILE A 320 15.71 -0.35 -6.19
N GLY A 321 15.36 0.93 -6.38
CA GLY A 321 13.97 1.40 -6.47
C GLY A 321 13.22 1.58 -5.13
N GLY A 322 13.79 1.13 -4.01
CA GLY A 322 13.25 1.41 -2.67
C GLY A 322 11.87 0.79 -2.36
N GLY A 323 11.51 -0.32 -3.01
CA GLY A 323 10.28 -1.06 -2.75
C GLY A 323 10.32 -1.83 -1.42
N ALA A 324 9.18 -2.14 -0.82
CA ALA A 324 9.11 -2.94 0.40
C ALA A 324 9.21 -4.45 0.14
N CYS A 325 9.89 -5.18 1.03
CA CYS A 325 10.13 -6.62 0.94
C CYS A 325 9.07 -7.44 1.70
N PHE A 326 7.81 -7.42 1.22
CA PHE A 326 6.67 -8.02 1.96
C PHE A 326 6.68 -9.54 2.11
N ASN A 327 7.28 -10.28 1.16
CA ASN A 327 7.14 -11.74 1.11
C ASN A 327 8.35 -12.50 1.70
N ASP A 328 9.21 -11.79 2.43
CA ASP A 328 10.41 -12.35 3.06
C ASP A 328 10.24 -12.54 4.58
N ALA A 329 9.03 -12.33 5.10
CA ALA A 329 8.74 -12.51 6.53
C ALA A 329 8.87 -13.98 6.95
N ARG A 330 9.90 -14.29 7.72
CA ARG A 330 10.06 -15.56 8.45
C ARG A 330 9.36 -15.48 9.80
N VAL A 331 8.65 -16.55 10.15
CA VAL A 331 7.80 -16.61 11.33
C VAL A 331 7.82 -17.98 12.00
N GLU A 332 7.48 -17.98 13.29
CA GLU A 332 7.03 -19.16 14.01
C GLU A 332 5.54 -19.04 14.34
N VAL A 333 4.89 -20.20 14.53
CA VAL A 333 3.48 -20.31 14.87
C VAL A 333 3.32 -21.19 16.11
N THR A 334 2.54 -20.73 17.07
CA THR A 334 2.20 -21.48 18.29
C THR A 334 0.71 -21.39 18.57
N ARG A 335 0.16 -22.39 19.26
CA ARG A 335 -1.23 -22.35 19.72
C ARG A 335 -1.38 -21.38 20.90
N VAL A 336 -2.49 -20.66 20.87
CA VAL A 336 -2.97 -19.83 21.97
C VAL A 336 -3.92 -20.65 22.82
N VAL A 337 -3.58 -20.84 24.08
CA VAL A 337 -4.46 -21.46 25.08
C VAL A 337 -5.00 -20.35 25.97
N THR A 338 -6.29 -20.09 25.89
CA THR A 338 -6.94 -19.14 26.81
C THR A 338 -7.40 -19.88 28.06
N ALA A 339 -7.01 -19.37 29.23
CA ALA A 339 -7.51 -19.79 30.52
C ALA A 339 -8.23 -18.61 31.16
N ALA A 340 -9.43 -18.83 31.70
CA ALA A 340 -10.14 -17.80 32.45
C ALA A 340 -9.92 -18.00 33.96
N PHE A 341 -9.60 -16.92 34.67
CA PHE A 341 -9.58 -16.87 36.13
C PHE A 341 -10.53 -15.77 36.61
N GLY A 342 -11.72 -16.17 37.08
CA GLY A 342 -12.81 -15.23 37.34
C GLY A 342 -13.24 -14.52 36.05
N ASP A 343 -13.33 -13.19 36.07
CA ASP A 343 -13.64 -12.35 34.90
C ASP A 343 -12.41 -12.01 34.04
N SER A 344 -11.22 -12.51 34.39
CA SER A 344 -9.97 -12.23 33.67
C SER A 344 -9.62 -13.36 32.71
N ASN A 345 -9.52 -13.03 31.42
CA ASN A 345 -8.97 -13.94 30.40
C ASN A 345 -7.43 -13.85 30.41
N ILE A 346 -6.78 -14.95 30.73
CA ILE A 346 -5.32 -15.10 30.64
C ILE A 346 -5.02 -15.87 29.35
N ALA A 347 -4.39 -15.19 28.38
CA ALA A 347 -3.85 -15.86 27.21
C ALA A 347 -2.49 -16.48 27.57
N ILE A 348 -2.41 -17.80 27.48
CA ILE A 348 -1.20 -18.59 27.71
C ILE A 348 -0.78 -19.17 26.36
N TRP A 349 0.49 -19.03 26.01
CA TRP A 349 1.04 -19.57 24.77
C TRP A 349 1.73 -20.89 25.08
N THR A 350 1.44 -21.94 24.33
CA THR A 350 2.10 -23.24 24.56
C THR A 350 3.45 -23.28 23.84
N THR A 351 4.54 -23.49 24.57
CA THR A 351 5.85 -23.92 24.04
C THR A 351 6.06 -25.42 24.32
N PRO A 352 6.74 -26.20 23.43
CA PRO A 352 8.11 -25.93 22.98
C PRO A 352 8.29 -25.80 21.46
N THR A 353 9.30 -25.03 21.05
CA THR A 353 9.79 -24.93 19.67
C THR A 353 10.13 -26.31 19.10
N ALA A 354 9.75 -26.58 17.85
CA ALA A 354 10.12 -27.82 17.14
C ALA A 354 11.64 -27.93 16.91
N THR A 355 12.38 -26.84 17.13
CA THR A 355 13.84 -26.78 17.13
C THR A 355 14.35 -26.60 18.56
N GLY A 356 14.84 -27.68 19.17
CA GLY A 356 15.44 -27.66 20.51
C GLY A 356 16.80 -26.96 20.59
N LYS A 357 16.95 -25.77 19.99
CA LYS A 357 18.14 -24.94 20.15
C LYS A 357 17.79 -23.68 20.96
N PRO A 358 18.46 -23.45 22.11
CA PRO A 358 18.38 -22.17 22.78
C PRO A 358 19.11 -21.12 21.93
N HIS A 359 18.47 -19.98 21.68
CA HIS A 359 19.14 -18.75 21.25
C HIS A 359 19.44 -17.89 22.47
#